data_AF-A0A3E1P4U2-F1
#
_entry.id   AF-A0A3E1P4U2-F1
#
_cell.length_a   1.000
_cell.length_b   1.000
_cell.length_c   1.000
_cell.angle_alpha   90.00
_cell.angle_beta   90.00
_cell.angle_gamma   90.00
#
_symmetry.space_group_name_H-M   'P 1'
#
loop_
_entity.id
_entity.type
_entity.pdbx_description
1 polymer ?
#
loop_
_entity_poly.entity_id
_entity_poly.type
_entity_poly.pdbx_seq_one_letter_code
_entity_poly.pdbx_strand_id
1 'polypeptide(L)'
;MVKFKAQTQPLLRGSSFIIRYADDFLLGFTNREDALRVMEVLPKRLGKFGLTLHPGKTRQIDLEEEKKGGNHPIKTFDFLGFIHYMSKIRKGKPILKRKTSNKKLNQALKRLSDWIKCYRHKLPIRELIEELNQKLRGHYAY
;
A
#
# COMPACT_ATOMS: atom_id res chain seq x y z
N MET A 1 -17.91 4.05 8.15
CA MET A 1 -17.18 4.33 6.89
C MET A 1 -18.07 4.38 5.64
N VAL A 2 -19.17 3.62 5.58
CA VAL A 2 -20.24 3.72 4.54
C VAL A 2 -20.75 5.17 4.33
N LYS A 3 -20.68 6.01 5.37
CA LYS A 3 -21.08 7.42 5.33
C LYS A 3 -20.07 8.38 4.67
N PHE A 4 -18.84 7.97 4.32
CA PHE A 4 -17.89 8.89 3.64
C PHE A 4 -18.37 9.25 2.23
N LYS A 5 -18.80 8.23 1.48
CA LYS A 5 -19.38 8.38 0.14
C LYS A 5 -20.67 9.23 0.15
N ALA A 6 -21.49 9.07 1.19
CA ALA A 6 -22.78 9.74 1.28
C ALA A 6 -22.73 11.16 1.89
N GLN A 7 -21.78 11.45 2.79
CA GLN A 7 -21.79 12.70 3.57
C GLN A 7 -20.59 13.60 3.34
N THR A 8 -19.46 13.05 2.90
CA THR A 8 -18.23 13.83 2.72
C THR A 8 -18.00 14.13 1.26
N GLN A 9 -18.16 13.14 0.38
CA GLN A 9 -18.00 13.30 -1.07
C GLN A 9 -18.83 14.44 -1.70
N PRO A 10 -20.10 14.66 -1.32
CA PRO A 10 -20.90 15.76 -1.88
C PRO A 10 -20.40 17.16 -1.49
N LEU A 11 -19.58 17.27 -0.45
CA LEU A 11 -19.02 18.55 0.05
C LEU A 11 -17.66 18.88 -0.58
N LEU A 12 -17.13 17.99 -1.42
CA LEU A 12 -15.85 18.18 -2.10
C LEU A 12 -16.06 18.86 -3.43
N ARG A 13 -15.12 19.73 -3.81
CA ARG A 13 -15.15 20.40 -5.12
C ARG A 13 -14.66 19.48 -6.24
N GLY A 14 -13.69 18.62 -5.93
CA GLY A 14 -13.07 17.67 -6.86
C GLY A 14 -13.62 16.24 -6.76
N SER A 15 -13.21 15.41 -7.72
CA SER A 15 -13.46 13.98 -7.66
C SER A 15 -12.66 13.33 -6.53
N SER A 16 -13.24 12.33 -5.87
CA SER A 16 -12.54 11.55 -4.86
C SER A 16 -12.96 10.09 -4.87
N PHE A 17 -12.11 9.23 -4.33
CA PHE A 17 -12.40 7.82 -4.15
C PHE A 17 -11.85 7.29 -2.83
N ILE A 18 -12.40 6.18 -2.38
CA ILE A 18 -11.97 5.47 -1.18
C ILE A 18 -11.75 4.00 -1.50
N ILE A 19 -10.60 3.47 -1.07
CA ILE A 19 -10.30 2.04 -1.08
C ILE A 19 -10.12 1.63 0.37
N ARG A 20 -10.84 0.60 0.82
CA ARG A 20 -10.74 0.08 2.19
C ARG A 20 -10.53 -1.42 2.16
N TYR A 21 -9.62 -1.89 3.00
CA TYR A 21 -9.39 -3.30 3.25
C TYR A 21 -9.19 -3.50 4.75
N ALA A 22 -10.13 -4.19 5.40
CA ALA A 22 -10.22 -4.26 6.86
C ALA A 22 -10.10 -2.85 7.51
N ASP A 23 -9.04 -2.63 8.29
CA ASP A 23 -8.77 -1.38 8.99
C ASP A 23 -7.92 -0.39 8.17
N ASP A 24 -7.26 -0.86 7.11
CA ASP A 24 -6.44 -0.03 6.23
C ASP A 24 -7.30 0.62 5.15
N PHE A 25 -7.05 1.89 4.87
CA PHE A 25 -7.75 2.60 3.80
C PHE A 25 -6.90 3.66 3.12
N LEU A 26 -7.26 3.94 1.88
CA LEU A 26 -6.67 4.96 1.03
C LEU A 26 -7.77 5.89 0.51
N LEU A 27 -7.50 7.18 0.58
CA LEU A 27 -8.36 8.22 0.06
C LEU A 27 -7.63 8.96 -1.06
N GLY A 28 -8.22 9.01 -2.25
CA GLY A 28 -7.70 9.76 -3.38
C GLY A 28 -8.56 10.99 -3.66
N PHE A 29 -7.91 12.11 -4.01
CA PHE A 29 -8.56 13.38 -4.31
C PHE A 29 -7.90 14.01 -5.54
N THR A 30 -8.69 14.68 -6.38
CA THR A 30 -8.15 15.51 -7.47
C THR A 30 -7.79 16.92 -7.04
N ASN A 31 -8.28 17.37 -5.88
CA ASN A 31 -8.00 18.70 -5.33
C ASN A 31 -7.30 18.59 -3.97
N ARG A 32 -6.20 19.34 -3.81
CA ARG A 32 -5.41 19.41 -2.57
C ARG A 32 -6.20 20.01 -1.40
N GLU A 33 -7.01 21.04 -1.64
CA GLU A 33 -7.81 21.68 -0.58
C GLU A 33 -8.80 20.69 0.05
N ASP A 34 -9.44 19.89 -0.80
CA ASP A 34 -10.38 18.85 -0.38
C ASP A 34 -9.68 17.77 0.45
N ALA A 35 -8.47 17.36 0.06
CA ALA A 35 -7.66 16.41 0.82
C ALA A 35 -7.32 16.95 2.22
N LEU A 36 -6.93 18.22 2.32
CA LEU A 36 -6.61 18.88 3.60
C LEU A 36 -7.85 18.96 4.51
N ARG A 37 -8.98 19.42 3.96
CA ARG A 37 -10.24 19.50 4.72
C ARG A 37 -10.68 18.13 5.24
N VAL A 38 -10.54 17.08 4.43
CA VAL A 38 -10.87 15.72 4.87
C VAL A 38 -9.91 15.26 5.97
N MET A 39 -8.62 15.53 5.86
CA MET A 39 -7.63 15.18 6.89
C MET A 39 -7.91 15.82 8.25
N GLU A 40 -8.51 17.00 8.31
CA GLU A 40 -8.91 17.64 9.58
C GLU A 40 -10.19 17.02 10.18
N VAL A 41 -11.13 16.61 9.34
CA VAL A 41 -12.45 16.10 9.77
C VAL A 41 -12.41 14.60 10.07
N LEU A 42 -11.53 13.85 9.39
CA LEU A 42 -11.45 12.39 9.48
C LEU A 42 -11.12 11.89 10.90
N PRO A 43 -10.13 12.44 11.64
CA PRO A 43 -9.85 12.03 13.02
C PRO A 43 -11.06 12.24 13.94
N LYS A 44 -11.74 13.39 13.81
CA LYS A 44 -12.94 13.71 14.61
C LYS A 44 -14.06 12.70 14.37
N ARG A 45 -14.24 12.25 13.12
CA ARG A 45 -15.23 11.23 12.78
C ARG A 45 -14.85 9.85 13.28
N LEU A 46 -13.59 9.46 13.15
CA LEU A 46 -13.10 8.16 13.64
C LEU A 46 -13.19 8.09 15.18
N GLY A 47 -12.92 9.19 15.88
CA GLY A 47 -13.09 9.29 17.33
C GLY A 47 -14.52 8.99 17.80
N LYS A 48 -15.55 9.33 17.01
CA LYS A 48 -16.94 8.96 17.32
C LYS A 48 -17.20 7.46 17.31
N PHE A 49 -16.34 6.68 16.65
CA PHE A 49 -16.38 5.22 16.60
C PHE A 49 -15.29 4.58 17.47
N GLY A 50 -14.63 5.35 18.35
CA GLY A 50 -13.54 4.87 19.20
C GLY A 50 -12.24 4.57 18.45
N LEU A 51 -12.10 5.03 17.19
CA LEU A 51 -10.93 4.79 16.36
C LEU A 51 -10.03 6.03 16.34
N THR A 52 -8.73 5.84 16.48
CA THR A 52 -7.73 6.92 16.41
C THR A 52 -6.82 6.69 15.22
N LEU A 53 -6.58 7.74 14.42
CA LEU A 53 -5.58 7.69 13.35
C LEU A 53 -4.20 7.74 13.96
N HIS A 54 -3.36 6.77 13.58
CA HIS A 54 -1.97 6.77 14.02
C HIS A 54 -1.18 7.79 13.16
N PRO A 55 -0.70 8.91 13.72
CA PRO A 55 -0.10 10.00 12.94
C PRO A 55 1.15 9.55 12.17
N GLY A 56 1.88 8.53 12.67
CA GLY A 56 3.00 7.93 11.95
C GLY A 56 2.64 7.04 10.75
N LYS A 57 1.39 6.57 10.64
CA LYS A 57 0.92 5.70 9.55
C LYS A 57 0.15 6.47 8.48
N THR A 58 -0.48 7.58 8.84
CA THR A 58 -1.23 8.40 7.89
C THR A 58 -0.30 9.42 7.23
N ARG A 59 -0.14 9.33 5.91
CA ARG A 59 0.69 10.26 5.13
C ARG A 59 -0.11 10.84 3.98
N GLN A 60 -0.02 12.16 3.78
CA GLN A 60 -0.54 12.82 2.60
C GLN A 60 0.56 12.81 1.53
N ILE A 61 0.20 12.40 0.31
CA ILE A 61 1.14 12.29 -0.80
C ILE A 61 0.50 12.97 -2.00
N ASP A 62 1.13 14.05 -2.44
CA ASP A 62 0.76 14.76 -3.66
C ASP A 62 1.36 14.01 -4.86
N LEU A 63 0.55 13.52 -5.78
CA LEU A 63 1.03 12.76 -6.94
C LEU A 63 1.40 13.64 -8.16
N GLU A 64 1.10 14.93 -8.14
CA GLU A 64 1.24 15.85 -9.29
C GLU A 64 2.46 16.76 -9.20
N GLU A 65 2.92 17.14 -8.00
CA GLU A 65 4.12 17.97 -7.86
C GLU A 65 5.38 17.20 -8.32
N GLU A 66 5.79 17.37 -9.57
CA GLU A 66 7.17 17.17 -10.01
C GLU A 66 8.00 18.33 -9.45
N LYS A 67 8.76 18.11 -8.38
CA LYS A 67 9.75 19.12 -7.97
C LYS A 67 10.77 19.24 -9.10
N LYS A 68 10.79 20.40 -9.76
CA LYS A 68 11.76 20.75 -10.79
C LYS A 68 13.16 20.65 -10.20
N GLY A 69 13.93 19.68 -10.66
CA GLY A 69 15.34 19.53 -10.33
C GLY A 69 15.63 18.35 -9.40
N GLY A 70 16.44 17.41 -9.91
CA GLY A 70 17.12 16.41 -9.11
C GLY A 70 16.54 15.00 -9.24
N ASN A 71 17.47 14.04 -9.28
CA ASN A 71 17.29 12.59 -9.32
C ASN A 71 16.67 12.08 -7.99
N HIS A 72 15.51 12.62 -7.61
CA HIS A 72 14.87 12.43 -6.32
C HIS A 72 13.75 11.39 -6.37
N PRO A 73 13.54 10.67 -5.25
CA PRO A 73 12.84 9.40 -5.25
C PRO A 73 11.41 9.54 -5.73
N ILE A 74 11.02 8.59 -6.57
CA ILE A 74 9.64 8.39 -6.99
C ILE A 74 8.74 8.45 -5.74
N LYS A 75 7.74 9.33 -5.76
CA LYS A 75 6.76 9.41 -4.66
C LYS A 75 6.09 8.05 -4.52
N THR A 76 6.33 7.41 -3.37
CA THR A 76 5.92 6.04 -3.09
C THR A 76 5.13 5.95 -1.80
N PHE A 77 4.20 4.99 -1.75
CA PHE A 77 3.50 4.66 -0.52
C PHE A 77 3.22 3.17 -0.40
N ASP A 78 3.29 2.65 0.82
CA ASP A 78 2.91 1.28 1.13
C ASP A 78 1.40 1.19 1.37
N PHE A 79 0.72 0.29 0.66
CA PHE A 79 -0.67 -0.07 0.92
C PHE A 79 -0.86 -1.56 0.66
N LEU A 80 -1.45 -2.29 1.62
CA LEU A 80 -1.63 -3.76 1.58
C LEU A 80 -0.34 -4.55 1.37
N GLY A 81 0.79 -3.96 1.76
CA GLY A 81 2.13 -4.54 1.58
C GLY A 81 2.65 -4.52 0.15
N PHE A 82 2.08 -3.66 -0.68
CA PHE A 82 2.66 -3.23 -1.94
C PHE A 82 3.10 -1.78 -1.84
N ILE A 83 4.27 -1.50 -2.39
CA ILE A 83 4.73 -0.13 -2.64
C ILE A 83 4.11 0.32 -3.95
N HIS A 84 3.27 1.34 -3.88
CA HIS A 84 2.69 2.04 -5.01
C HIS A 84 3.59 3.22 -5.37
N TYR A 85 3.81 3.44 -6.66
CA TYR A 85 4.74 4.45 -7.14
C TYR A 85 4.32 4.99 -8.51
N MET A 86 4.52 6.28 -8.75
CA MET A 86 4.24 6.88 -10.05
C MET A 86 5.35 6.58 -11.05
N SER A 87 4.98 6.18 -12.26
CA SER A 87 5.89 5.90 -13.37
C SER A 87 5.30 6.50 -14.63
N LYS A 88 6.13 6.84 -15.61
CA LYS A 88 5.65 7.18 -16.96
C LYS A 88 5.56 5.91 -17.80
N ILE A 89 4.53 5.77 -18.63
CA ILE A 89 4.53 4.79 -19.72
C ILE A 89 5.42 5.28 -20.86
N ARG A 90 5.74 4.40 -21.83
CA ARG A 90 6.53 4.77 -23.02
C ARG A 90 5.96 5.98 -23.77
N LYS A 91 4.64 6.17 -23.74
CA LYS A 91 3.92 7.32 -24.34
C LYS A 91 3.86 8.57 -23.42
N GLY A 92 4.67 8.64 -22.36
CA GLY A 92 4.77 9.81 -21.48
C GLY A 92 3.67 9.99 -20.43
N LYS A 93 2.54 9.27 -20.53
CA LYS A 93 1.45 9.38 -19.55
C LYS A 93 1.87 8.86 -18.16
N PRO A 94 1.60 9.58 -17.06
CA PRO A 94 1.85 9.09 -15.71
C PRO A 94 0.86 7.97 -15.37
N ILE A 95 1.37 6.88 -14.78
CA ILE A 95 0.60 5.74 -14.31
C ILE A 95 1.06 5.32 -12.93
N LEU A 96 0.13 4.81 -12.13
CA LEU A 96 0.44 4.20 -10.84
C LEU A 96 0.86 2.75 -11.07
N LYS A 97 2.09 2.41 -10.71
CA LYS A 97 2.60 1.03 -10.67
C LYS A 97 2.68 0.56 -9.22
N ARG A 98 2.72 -0.76 -9.04
CA ARG A 98 2.90 -1.40 -7.73
C ARG A 98 4.00 -2.44 -7.78
N LYS A 99 4.74 -2.58 -6.69
CA LYS A 99 5.69 -3.67 -6.45
C LYS A 99 5.52 -4.19 -5.02
N THR A 100 5.90 -5.44 -4.76
CA THR A 100 5.87 -6.00 -3.41
C THR A 100 6.73 -5.15 -2.47
N SER A 101 6.23 -4.88 -1.26
CA SER A 101 7.00 -4.13 -0.27
C SER A 101 8.26 -4.91 0.12
N ASN A 102 9.41 -4.22 0.15
CA ASN A 102 10.69 -4.81 0.53
C ASN A 102 10.59 -5.53 1.88
N LYS A 103 9.78 -4.99 2.81
CA LYS A 103 9.53 -5.61 4.11
C LYS A 103 8.86 -6.97 3.99
N LYS A 104 7.80 -7.09 3.18
CA LYS A 104 7.10 -8.36 2.95
C LYS A 104 7.99 -9.36 2.22
N LEU A 105 8.72 -8.92 1.19
CA LEU A 105 9.65 -9.77 0.44
C LEU A 105 10.75 -10.32 1.36
N ASN A 106 11.42 -9.46 2.12
CA ASN A 106 12.46 -9.87 3.06
C ASN A 106 11.93 -10.81 4.14
N GLN A 107 10.69 -10.59 4.62
CA GLN A 107 10.07 -11.48 5.58
C GLN A 107 9.75 -12.86 4.97
N ALA A 108 9.31 -12.92 3.71
CA ALA A 108 9.10 -14.18 3.00
C ALA A 108 10.42 -14.94 2.78
N LEU A 109 11.47 -14.24 2.31
CA LEU A 109 12.80 -14.81 2.13
C LEU A 109 13.40 -15.33 3.44
N LYS A 110 13.24 -14.58 4.54
CA LYS A 110 13.71 -15.01 5.86
C LYS A 110 13.00 -16.28 6.33
N ARG A 111 11.66 -16.32 6.25
CA ARG A 111 10.87 -17.52 6.57
C ARG A 111 11.31 -18.73 5.75
N LEU A 112 11.57 -18.53 4.45
CA LEU A 112 12.03 -19.59 3.58
C LEU A 112 13.44 -20.07 3.95
N SER A 113 14.36 -19.16 4.23
CA SER A 113 15.73 -19.49 4.65
C SER A 113 15.74 -20.27 5.97
N ASP A 114 14.95 -19.83 6.96
CA ASP A 114 14.84 -20.49 8.25
C ASP A 114 14.24 -21.90 8.10
N TRP A 115 13.21 -22.04 7.25
CA TRP A 115 12.62 -23.35 6.94
C TRP A 115 13.64 -24.28 6.26
N ILE A 116 14.35 -23.84 5.21
CA ILE A 116 15.37 -24.65 4.54
C ILE A 116 16.45 -25.10 5.54
N LYS A 117 16.92 -24.19 6.42
CA LYS A 117 17.92 -24.53 7.45
C LYS A 117 17.46 -25.65 8.39
N CYS A 118 16.18 -25.66 8.78
CA CYS A 118 15.62 -26.67 9.67
C CYS A 118 15.43 -28.04 9.00
N TYR A 119 15.09 -28.07 7.70
CA TYR A 119 14.67 -29.29 7.01
C TYR A 119 15.73 -29.87 6.06
N ARG A 120 16.77 -29.12 5.68
CA ARG A 120 17.85 -29.59 4.77
C ARG A 120 18.55 -30.88 5.21
N HIS A 121 18.54 -31.18 6.50
CA HIS A 121 19.15 -32.36 7.09
C HIS A 121 18.13 -33.42 7.52
N LYS A 122 16.83 -33.13 7.41
CA LYS A 122 15.74 -33.97 7.91
C LYS A 122 14.92 -34.62 6.79
N LEU A 123 14.96 -34.05 5.58
CA LEU A 123 14.21 -34.53 4.43
C LEU A 123 15.15 -34.93 3.28
N PRO A 124 14.78 -35.95 2.50
CA PRO A 124 15.39 -36.20 1.20
C PRO A 124 15.29 -34.96 0.30
N ILE A 125 16.31 -34.73 -0.54
CA ILE A 125 16.40 -33.54 -1.39
C ILE A 125 15.16 -33.35 -2.28
N ARG A 126 14.56 -34.45 -2.75
CA ARG A 126 13.38 -34.44 -3.62
C ARG A 126 12.15 -33.90 -2.90
N GLU A 127 11.87 -34.41 -1.70
CA GLU A 127 10.73 -33.97 -0.88
C GLU A 127 10.90 -32.51 -0.45
N LEU A 128 12.14 -32.10 -0.11
CA LEU A 128 12.46 -30.72 0.20
C LEU A 128 12.13 -29.77 -0.98
N ILE A 129 12.47 -30.18 -2.21
CA ILE A 129 12.19 -29.40 -3.43
C ILE A 129 10.68 -29.35 -3.71
N GLU A 130 9.96 -30.45 -3.54
CA GLU A 130 8.51 -30.51 -3.76
C GLU A 130 7.75 -29.56 -2.81
N GLU A 131 8.09 -29.57 -1.52
CA GLU A 131 7.51 -28.64 -0.54
C GLU A 131 7.91 -27.19 -0.79
N LEU A 132 9.17 -26.95 -1.17
CA LEU A 132 9.65 -25.62 -1.53
C LEU A 132 8.83 -25.04 -2.70
N ASN A 133 8.60 -25.85 -3.73
CA ASN A 133 7.81 -25.46 -4.89
C ASN A 133 6.36 -25.12 -4.51
N GLN A 134 5.75 -25.83 -3.55
CA GLN A 134 4.41 -25.47 -3.04
C GLN A 134 4.42 -24.12 -2.33
N LYS A 135 5.40 -23.87 -1.47
CA LYS A 135 5.53 -22.58 -0.75
C LYS A 135 5.76 -21.42 -1.71
N LEU A 136 6.59 -21.61 -2.74
CA LEU A 136 6.84 -20.61 -3.79
C LEU A 136 5.58 -20.33 -4.61
N ARG A 137 4.84 -21.37 -5.02
CA ARG A 137 3.54 -21.21 -5.71
C ARG A 137 2.56 -20.39 -4.89
N GLY A 138 2.44 -20.67 -3.58
CA GLY A 138 1.60 -19.88 -2.68
C GLY A 138 2.04 -18.42 -2.57
N HIS A 139 3.34 -18.15 -2.61
CA HIS A 139 3.86 -16.78 -2.61
C HIS A 139 3.59 -16.03 -3.91
N TYR A 140 3.69 -16.70 -5.07
CA TYR A 140 3.43 -16.09 -6.38
C TYR A 140 1.94 -15.83 -6.64
N ALA A 141 1.06 -16.61 -6.01
CA ALA A 141 -0.39 -16.42 -6.11
C ALA A 141 -0.93 -15.24 -5.29
N TYR A 142 -0.09 -14.63 -4.44
CA TYR A 142 -0.42 -13.48 -3.58
C TYR A 142 0.08 -12.16 -4.18
#